data_AF-A0AAW4CVI0-F1
#
_entry.id   AF-A0AAW4CVI0-F1
#
_cell.length_a   1.000
_cell.length_b   1.000
_cell.length_c   1.000
_cell.angle_alpha   90.00
_cell.angle_beta   90.00
_cell.angle_gamma   90.00
#
_symmetry.space_group_name_H-M   'P 1'
#
loop_
_entity.id
_entity.type
_entity.pdbx_description
1 polymer ?
#
loop_
_entity_poly.entity_id
_entity_poly.type
_entity_poly.pdbx_seq_one_letter_code
_entity_poly.pdbx_strand_id
1 'polypeptide(L)'
;MSNLNTPTSDHAIAGWLNPDRLPAQGAAVDIQLDAMYAGKELTVVLAKVDGTKLASKSLPVNYNDQRITLRFPKQLFAQGSGKLKVYYTVGQDGPSAALEFGISDGFTGSHEVDFSAQRLPVFLHNGKIKLPKQLPAQMKFARPLLGATGYKSSDASVATVDGAGNIGILRNGSTTITATLASGSTEQYQLTVTGLVGLEILAASSTRSSAEKLCKSLGMRMPSKSDFILFKNVYGDQLGQWLPDLAIWGETIGADSAWTFHPHTGVITGESSKDGVLRQAAGIN
;
A
#
# COMPACT_ATOMS: atom_id res chain seq x y z
N MET A 1 33.42 -11.57 8.44
CA MET A 1 31.98 -11.49 8.75
C MET A 1 31.79 -12.25 10.07
N SER A 2 31.05 -11.70 11.04
CA SER A 2 30.86 -12.40 12.32
C SER A 2 29.94 -13.62 12.11
N ASN A 3 30.17 -14.71 12.85
CA ASN A 3 29.31 -15.91 12.82
C ASN A 3 28.13 -15.81 13.81
N LEU A 4 27.76 -14.59 14.20
CA LEU A 4 26.73 -14.33 15.19
C LEU A 4 25.33 -14.38 14.54
N ASN A 5 24.41 -15.08 15.18
CA ASN A 5 23.01 -15.16 14.73
C ASN A 5 22.32 -13.80 14.82
N THR A 6 21.36 -13.51 13.94
CA THR A 6 20.49 -12.34 14.08
C THR A 6 19.69 -12.42 15.39
N PRO A 7 19.58 -11.34 16.19
CA PRO A 7 18.68 -11.34 17.34
C PRO A 7 17.22 -11.46 16.90
N THR A 8 16.34 -11.86 17.81
CA THR A 8 14.89 -12.02 17.55
C THR A 8 14.06 -11.27 18.58
N SER A 9 12.79 -11.03 18.28
CA SER A 9 11.83 -10.42 19.22
C SER A 9 10.41 -10.79 18.83
N ASP A 10 9.66 -11.38 19.76
CA ASP A 10 8.23 -11.68 19.57
C ASP A 10 7.35 -10.42 19.44
N HIS A 11 7.90 -9.24 19.76
CA HIS A 11 7.21 -7.96 19.63
C HIS A 11 7.40 -7.31 18.25
N ALA A 12 8.38 -7.78 17.46
CA ALA A 12 8.65 -7.32 16.11
C ALA A 12 8.00 -8.27 15.09
N ILE A 13 6.68 -8.22 14.97
CA ILE A 13 5.88 -9.14 14.15
C ILE A 13 5.81 -8.60 12.72
N ALA A 14 6.17 -9.45 11.74
CA ALA A 14 6.15 -9.11 10.31
C ALA A 14 6.90 -7.80 9.97
N GLY A 15 8.01 -7.53 10.67
CA GLY A 15 8.85 -6.34 10.45
C GLY A 15 8.34 -5.07 11.15
N TRP A 16 7.36 -5.17 12.05
CA TRP A 16 6.80 -4.03 12.77
C TRP A 16 6.73 -4.28 14.28
N LEU A 17 7.03 -3.24 15.05
CA LEU A 17 6.79 -3.18 16.49
C LEU A 17 5.72 -2.13 16.77
N ASN A 18 4.71 -2.48 17.58
CA ASN A 18 3.71 -1.56 18.08
C ASN A 18 4.05 -1.16 19.52
N PRO A 19 4.47 0.10 19.77
CA PRO A 19 4.79 0.58 21.11
C PRO A 19 3.69 0.35 22.14
N ASP A 20 2.43 0.50 21.74
CA ASP A 20 1.29 0.43 22.65
C ASP A 20 1.07 -0.99 23.16
N ARG A 21 1.50 -1.99 22.39
CA ARG A 21 1.42 -3.41 22.73
C ARG A 21 2.62 -3.93 23.51
N LEU A 22 3.63 -3.09 23.77
CA LEU A 22 4.76 -3.52 24.58
C LEU A 22 4.35 -3.72 26.04
N PRO A 23 4.83 -4.80 26.70
CA PRO A 23 4.68 -4.97 28.13
C PRO A 23 5.24 -3.79 28.93
N ALA A 24 4.86 -3.64 30.19
CA ALA A 24 5.37 -2.59 31.07
C ALA A 24 6.91 -2.59 31.17
N GLN A 25 7.50 -3.80 31.16
CA GLN A 25 8.95 -4.03 31.14
C GLN A 25 9.62 -3.76 29.79
N GLY A 26 8.86 -3.43 28.75
CA GLY A 26 9.34 -3.11 27.41
C GLY A 26 9.55 -4.33 26.50
N ALA A 27 10.19 -4.09 25.35
CA ALA A 27 10.39 -5.10 24.31
C ALA A 27 11.53 -6.06 24.66
N ALA A 28 11.24 -7.37 24.67
CA ALA A 28 12.25 -8.41 24.73
C ALA A 28 13.03 -8.53 23.41
N VAL A 29 14.33 -8.75 23.52
CA VAL A 29 15.27 -9.09 22.46
C VAL A 29 15.95 -10.39 22.88
N ASP A 30 15.78 -11.42 22.08
CA ASP A 30 16.26 -12.77 22.34
C ASP A 30 17.48 -13.08 21.47
N ILE A 31 18.53 -13.56 22.11
CA ILE A 31 19.83 -13.83 21.51
C ILE A 31 20.22 -15.27 21.81
N GLN A 32 20.63 -15.99 20.77
CA GLN A 32 21.20 -17.33 20.89
C GLN A 32 22.70 -17.29 20.62
N LEU A 33 23.49 -17.71 21.61
CA LEU A 33 24.95 -17.74 21.56
C LEU A 33 25.47 -19.18 21.63
N ASP A 34 26.62 -19.41 21.01
CA ASP A 34 27.39 -20.64 21.16
C ASP A 34 28.20 -20.62 22.47
N ALA A 35 28.43 -21.79 23.06
CA ALA A 35 29.21 -21.97 24.29
C ALA A 35 30.64 -21.41 24.19
N MET A 36 31.22 -21.32 22.98
CA MET A 36 32.54 -20.71 22.77
C MET A 36 32.63 -19.23 23.21
N TYR A 37 31.50 -18.56 23.38
CA TYR A 37 31.42 -17.16 23.81
C TYR A 37 31.41 -16.97 25.33
N ALA A 38 31.45 -18.04 26.11
CA ALA A 38 31.55 -17.99 27.56
C ALA A 38 32.74 -17.13 28.02
N GLY A 39 32.50 -16.24 29.00
CA GLY A 39 33.49 -15.31 29.54
C GLY A 39 33.76 -14.08 28.67
N LYS A 40 33.07 -13.92 27.54
CA LYS A 40 33.11 -12.69 26.73
C LYS A 40 32.01 -11.72 27.15
N GLU A 41 32.20 -10.44 26.85
CA GLU A 41 31.17 -9.42 27.05
C GLU A 41 30.23 -9.35 25.85
N LEU A 42 28.93 -9.56 26.08
CA LEU A 42 27.87 -9.32 25.11
C LEU A 42 27.44 -7.85 25.22
N THR A 43 27.41 -7.14 24.10
CA THR A 43 26.82 -5.79 24.01
C THR A 43 25.70 -5.77 22.98
N VAL A 44 24.49 -5.44 23.41
CA VAL A 44 23.30 -5.34 22.56
C VAL A 44 22.94 -3.88 22.36
N VAL A 45 22.73 -3.49 21.11
CA VAL A 45 22.51 -2.10 20.70
C VAL A 45 21.16 -1.97 20.02
N LEU A 46 20.35 -1.02 20.50
CA LEU A 46 19.18 -0.49 19.81
C LEU A 46 19.58 0.82 19.13
N ALA A 47 19.35 0.92 17.83
CA ALA A 47 19.71 2.09 17.03
C ALA A 47 18.65 2.40 15.98
N LYS A 48 18.67 3.62 15.44
CA LYS A 48 18.01 3.94 14.18
C LYS A 48 18.75 3.26 13.02
N VAL A 49 18.08 3.04 11.90
CA VAL A 49 18.72 2.43 10.70
C VAL A 49 19.91 3.25 10.21
N ASP A 50 19.87 4.57 10.35
CA ASP A 50 20.98 5.51 10.04
C ASP A 50 22.24 5.35 10.92
N GLY A 51 22.18 4.50 11.96
CA GLY A 51 23.29 4.22 12.87
C GLY A 51 23.26 5.02 14.18
N THR A 52 22.33 5.96 14.34
CA THR A 52 22.15 6.71 15.59
C THR A 52 21.76 5.75 16.71
N LYS A 53 22.64 5.58 17.69
CA LYS A 53 22.42 4.72 18.85
C LYS A 53 21.37 5.33 19.79
N LEU A 54 20.35 4.56 20.15
CA LEU A 54 19.30 4.95 21.09
C LEU A 54 19.58 4.42 22.49
N ALA A 55 20.00 3.16 22.59
CA ALA A 55 20.35 2.52 23.85
C ALA A 55 21.31 1.35 23.63
N SER A 56 22.02 0.96 24.70
CA SER A 56 22.73 -0.32 24.74
C SER A 56 22.66 -0.95 26.11
N LYS A 57 22.81 -2.27 26.14
CA LYS A 57 22.98 -3.07 27.36
C LYS A 57 24.15 -4.01 27.18
N SER A 58 24.95 -4.17 28.22
CA SER A 58 26.10 -5.07 28.22
C SER A 58 26.07 -6.00 29.42
N LEU A 59 26.48 -7.24 29.22
CA LEU A 59 26.63 -8.24 30.28
C LEU A 59 27.74 -9.27 29.94
N PRO A 60 28.37 -9.88 30.94
CA PRO A 60 29.21 -11.04 30.72
C PRO A 60 28.35 -12.25 30.31
N VAL A 61 28.80 -13.01 29.30
CA VAL A 61 28.19 -14.28 28.90
C VAL A 61 28.69 -15.37 29.85
N ASN A 62 27.79 -16.00 30.62
CA ASN A 62 28.17 -17.10 31.50
C ASN A 62 28.30 -18.42 30.73
N TYR A 63 28.96 -19.41 31.33
CA TYR A 63 29.23 -20.71 30.70
C TYR A 63 27.97 -21.47 30.24
N ASN A 64 26.83 -21.23 30.90
CA ASN A 64 25.55 -21.87 30.60
C ASN A 64 24.61 -21.00 29.76
N ASP A 65 25.02 -19.80 29.36
CA ASP A 65 24.16 -18.83 28.68
C ASP A 65 24.11 -19.07 27.17
N GLN A 66 23.29 -20.04 26.76
CA GLN A 66 23.03 -20.30 25.33
C GLN A 66 21.85 -19.46 24.78
N ARG A 67 20.99 -18.97 25.67
CA ARG A 67 19.85 -18.10 25.33
C ARG A 67 19.76 -16.95 26.32
N ILE A 68 19.85 -15.72 25.81
CA ILE A 68 19.85 -14.50 26.61
C ILE A 68 18.71 -13.62 26.13
N THR A 69 17.86 -13.18 27.05
CA THR A 69 16.79 -12.21 26.78
C THR A 69 17.12 -10.88 27.44
N LEU A 70 17.24 -9.82 26.65
CA LEU A 70 17.38 -8.45 27.14
C LEU A 70 16.14 -7.64 26.82
N ARG A 71 15.73 -6.77 27.75
CA ARG A 71 14.55 -5.92 27.58
C ARG A 71 14.94 -4.46 27.39
N PHE A 72 14.39 -3.79 26.38
CA PHE A 72 14.53 -2.35 26.20
C PHE A 72 13.25 -1.64 26.67
N PRO A 73 13.34 -0.58 27.50
CA PRO A 73 12.17 0.14 28.00
C PRO A 73 11.24 0.63 26.88
N LYS A 74 9.92 0.55 27.12
CA LYS A 74 8.87 0.97 26.17
C LYS A 74 9.08 2.41 25.66
N GLN A 75 9.63 3.30 26.49
CA GLN A 75 9.90 4.71 26.18
C GLN A 75 10.87 4.90 25.00
N LEU A 76 11.71 3.91 24.69
CA LEU A 76 12.64 3.96 23.56
C LEU A 76 11.96 3.71 22.21
N PHE A 77 10.71 3.25 22.22
CA PHE A 77 9.93 2.90 21.05
C PHE A 77 8.77 3.90 20.90
N ALA A 78 9.04 5.20 20.77
CA ALA A 78 7.95 6.17 20.60
C ALA A 78 7.29 6.04 19.21
N GLN A 79 5.98 6.26 19.11
CA GLN A 79 5.28 6.41 17.82
C GLN A 79 6.01 7.43 16.93
N GLY A 80 6.06 7.19 15.62
CA GLY A 80 6.84 8.03 14.69
C GLY A 80 8.37 7.94 14.78
N SER A 81 8.96 7.01 15.56
CA SER A 81 10.43 6.84 15.63
C SER A 81 11.07 6.32 14.34
N GLY A 82 10.27 5.99 13.32
CA GLY A 82 10.73 5.46 12.04
C GLY A 82 11.20 4.00 12.14
N LYS A 83 12.16 3.61 11.29
CA LYS A 83 12.74 2.26 11.32
C LYS A 83 13.89 2.20 12.33
N LEU A 84 13.85 1.18 13.18
CA LEU A 84 14.89 0.84 14.13
C LEU A 84 15.55 -0.48 13.77
N LYS A 85 16.73 -0.70 14.36
CA LYS A 85 17.47 -1.95 14.27
C LYS A 85 18.04 -2.34 15.62
N VAL A 86 18.10 -3.64 15.87
CA VAL A 86 18.78 -4.23 17.01
C VAL A 86 19.87 -5.17 16.51
N TYR A 87 21.07 -5.02 17.04
CA TYR A 87 22.20 -5.90 16.75
C TYR A 87 23.05 -6.07 18.01
N TYR A 88 24.02 -6.97 17.99
CA TYR A 88 24.91 -7.19 19.13
C TYR A 88 26.33 -7.55 18.71
N THR A 89 27.28 -7.36 19.62
CA THR A 89 28.68 -7.79 19.51
C THR A 89 29.03 -8.68 20.70
N VAL A 90 30.02 -9.57 20.53
CA VAL A 90 30.52 -10.41 21.62
C VAL A 90 32.05 -10.33 21.67
N GLY A 91 32.59 -9.78 22.76
CA GLY A 91 34.03 -9.52 22.87
C GLY A 91 34.54 -8.59 21.77
N GLN A 92 35.52 -9.08 20.99
CA GLN A 92 36.11 -8.34 19.86
C GLN A 92 35.51 -8.73 18.51
N ASP A 93 34.49 -9.60 18.49
CA ASP A 93 33.83 -9.98 17.25
C ASP A 93 33.05 -8.81 16.67
N GLY A 94 33.03 -8.73 15.33
CA GLY A 94 32.19 -7.77 14.62
C GLY A 94 30.69 -7.95 14.93
N PRO A 95 29.85 -6.95 14.60
CA PRO A 95 28.43 -7.00 14.92
C PRO A 95 27.73 -8.17 14.22
N SER A 96 26.68 -8.70 14.87
CA SER A 96 25.73 -9.62 14.24
C SER A 96 24.96 -8.93 13.11
N ALA A 97 24.31 -9.73 12.26
CA ALA A 97 23.25 -9.21 11.41
C ALA A 97 22.15 -8.57 12.27
N ALA A 98 21.56 -7.48 11.78
CA ALA A 98 20.58 -6.71 12.56
C ALA A 98 19.16 -7.25 12.37
N LEU A 99 18.38 -7.26 13.46
CA LEU A 99 16.93 -7.33 13.40
C LEU A 99 16.40 -5.92 13.12
N GLU A 100 15.91 -5.68 11.91
CA GLU A 100 15.30 -4.40 11.52
C GLU A 100 13.77 -4.46 11.62
N PHE A 101 13.17 -3.39 12.15
CA PHE A 101 11.72 -3.26 12.24
C PHE A 101 11.27 -1.79 12.20
N GLY A 102 10.11 -1.54 11.62
CA GLY A 102 9.44 -0.24 11.72
C GLY A 102 8.77 -0.08 13.08
N ILE A 103 8.82 1.13 13.64
CA ILE A 103 7.91 1.50 14.72
C ILE A 103 6.60 1.92 14.07
N SER A 104 5.59 1.08 14.24
CA SER A 104 4.24 1.42 13.82
C SER A 104 3.68 2.48 14.76
N ASP A 105 2.82 3.34 14.25
CA ASP A 105 1.76 3.97 15.06
C ASP A 105 0.66 2.93 15.39
N GLY A 106 1.04 1.67 15.57
CA GLY A 106 0.14 0.53 15.61
C GLY A 106 -0.68 0.32 14.33
N PHE A 107 -1.78 -0.42 14.50
CA PHE A 107 -2.82 -0.55 13.47
C PHE A 107 -3.54 0.77 13.23
N THR A 108 -3.49 1.71 14.18
CA THR A 108 -4.30 2.92 14.20
C THR A 108 -3.71 4.10 13.41
N GLY A 109 -2.41 4.07 13.12
CA GLY A 109 -1.77 5.09 12.28
C GLY A 109 -2.40 5.19 10.89
N SER A 110 -2.67 6.43 10.46
CA SER A 110 -3.16 6.73 9.11
C SER A 110 -2.25 6.13 8.04
N HIS A 111 -2.86 5.69 6.94
CA HIS A 111 -2.16 5.13 5.81
C HIS A 111 -2.51 5.93 4.56
N GLU A 112 -1.50 6.50 3.92
CA GLU A 112 -1.66 7.26 2.68
C GLU A 112 -0.97 6.52 1.54
N VAL A 113 -1.68 6.35 0.43
CA VAL A 113 -1.19 5.68 -0.76
C VAL A 113 -1.39 6.60 -1.96
N ASP A 114 -0.28 6.99 -2.59
CA ASP A 114 -0.28 7.79 -3.81
C ASP A 114 0.20 6.94 -5.00
N PHE A 115 -0.67 6.79 -6.00
CA PHE A 115 -0.43 6.03 -7.21
C PHE A 115 -0.04 6.89 -8.42
N SER A 116 0.21 8.20 -8.23
CA SER A 116 0.43 9.15 -9.33
C SER A 116 1.61 8.75 -10.24
N ALA A 117 2.65 8.13 -9.67
CA ALA A 117 3.80 7.65 -10.43
C ALA A 117 3.52 6.36 -11.21
N GLN A 118 2.58 5.54 -10.74
CA GLN A 118 2.26 4.21 -11.29
C GLN A 118 1.16 4.27 -12.34
N ARG A 119 0.34 5.33 -12.34
CA ARG A 119 -0.80 5.53 -13.25
C ARG A 119 -1.69 4.29 -13.35
N LEU A 120 -2.21 3.79 -12.24
CA LEU A 120 -3.06 2.58 -12.25
C LEU A 120 -4.52 2.94 -12.62
N PRO A 121 -5.18 2.19 -13.52
CA PRO A 121 -6.48 2.58 -14.06
C PRO A 121 -7.67 2.09 -13.22
N VAL A 122 -8.62 2.97 -12.97
CA VAL A 122 -9.92 2.66 -12.36
C VAL A 122 -11.03 3.00 -13.36
N PHE A 123 -11.85 2.02 -13.73
CA PHE A 123 -12.94 2.25 -14.68
C PHE A 123 -14.25 2.50 -13.93
N LEU A 124 -14.94 3.57 -14.31
CA LEU A 124 -16.25 3.93 -13.79
C LEU A 124 -17.29 3.94 -14.92
N HIS A 125 -18.43 3.32 -14.65
CA HIS A 125 -19.57 3.34 -15.55
C HIS A 125 -20.84 3.62 -14.75
N ASN A 126 -21.55 4.70 -15.11
CA ASN A 126 -22.73 5.19 -14.39
C ASN A 126 -22.45 5.41 -12.89
N GLY A 127 -21.34 6.07 -12.56
CA GLY A 127 -20.91 6.32 -11.18
C GLY A 127 -20.48 5.09 -10.38
N LYS A 128 -20.45 3.89 -11.00
CA LYS A 128 -20.06 2.64 -10.34
C LYS A 128 -18.71 2.17 -10.83
N ILE A 129 -17.85 1.78 -9.88
CA ILE A 129 -16.56 1.17 -10.20
C ILE A 129 -16.80 -0.18 -10.85
N LYS A 130 -16.04 -0.46 -11.89
CA LYS A 130 -15.91 -1.76 -12.51
C LYS A 130 -14.50 -2.27 -12.26
N LEU A 131 -14.39 -3.49 -11.73
CA LEU A 131 -13.11 -4.08 -11.38
C LEU A 131 -12.53 -4.87 -12.55
N PRO A 132 -11.22 -4.80 -12.78
CA PRO A 132 -10.56 -5.69 -13.72
C PRO A 132 -10.60 -7.13 -13.19
N LYS A 133 -10.49 -8.12 -14.09
CA LYS A 133 -10.44 -9.57 -13.78
C LYS A 133 -9.39 -9.85 -12.72
N GLN A 134 -8.27 -9.15 -12.80
CA GLN A 134 -7.22 -9.17 -11.80
C GLN A 134 -6.91 -7.74 -11.38
N LEU A 135 -7.23 -7.42 -10.12
CA LEU A 135 -6.81 -6.17 -9.50
C LEU A 135 -5.26 -6.14 -9.45
N PRO A 136 -4.61 -5.08 -9.98
CA PRO A 136 -3.15 -4.94 -9.94
C PRO A 136 -2.58 -5.20 -8.55
N ALA A 137 -1.44 -5.90 -8.48
CA ALA A 137 -0.86 -6.30 -7.20
C ALA A 137 -0.54 -5.11 -6.29
N GLN A 138 -0.17 -3.96 -6.88
CA GLN A 138 0.10 -2.71 -6.18
C GLN A 138 -1.13 -2.11 -5.49
N MET A 139 -2.34 -2.46 -5.94
CA MET A 139 -3.59 -2.05 -5.31
C MET A 139 -4.00 -3.00 -4.17
N LYS A 140 -3.12 -3.91 -3.76
CA LYS A 140 -3.35 -4.83 -2.65
C LYS A 140 -2.23 -4.71 -1.63
N PHE A 141 -2.60 -4.76 -0.36
CA PHE A 141 -1.66 -4.90 0.75
C PHE A 141 -2.34 -5.60 1.92
N ALA A 142 -1.58 -6.06 2.90
CA ALA A 142 -2.11 -6.66 4.12
C ALA A 142 -1.72 -5.81 5.32
N ARG A 143 -2.69 -5.55 6.20
CA ARG A 143 -2.44 -4.91 7.51
C ARG A 143 -3.22 -5.63 8.60
N PRO A 144 -2.88 -6.90 8.88
CA PRO A 144 -3.56 -7.68 9.91
C PRO A 144 -3.26 -7.12 11.31
N LEU A 145 -4.25 -7.22 12.18
CA LEU A 145 -4.19 -6.97 13.59
C LEU A 145 -4.25 -8.28 14.37
N LEU A 146 -3.19 -8.62 15.11
CA LEU A 146 -3.17 -9.79 15.97
C LEU A 146 -4.30 -9.70 17.01
N GLY A 147 -5.08 -10.79 17.13
CA GLY A 147 -6.23 -10.89 18.02
C GLY A 147 -7.55 -10.35 17.43
N ALA A 148 -7.52 -9.86 16.19
CA ALA A 148 -8.74 -9.45 15.50
C ALA A 148 -9.56 -10.67 15.04
N THR A 149 -10.87 -10.56 15.23
CA THR A 149 -11.89 -11.54 14.83
C THR A 149 -12.67 -11.08 13.60
N GLY A 150 -12.50 -9.83 13.17
CA GLY A 150 -13.12 -9.31 11.96
C GLY A 150 -12.58 -7.94 11.55
N TYR A 151 -12.85 -7.58 10.30
CA TYR A 151 -12.50 -6.28 9.72
C TYR A 151 -13.69 -5.70 8.97
N LYS A 152 -13.71 -4.37 8.86
CA LYS A 152 -14.70 -3.63 8.07
C LYS A 152 -14.08 -2.37 7.48
N SER A 153 -14.48 -2.04 6.26
CA SER A 153 -14.26 -0.72 5.66
C SER A 153 -15.50 0.15 5.84
N SER A 154 -15.31 1.43 6.18
CA SER A 154 -16.42 2.40 6.24
C SER A 154 -16.97 2.76 4.85
N ASP A 155 -16.14 2.60 3.81
CA ASP A 155 -16.51 2.78 2.41
C ASP A 155 -15.83 1.71 1.54
N ALA A 156 -16.56 0.61 1.31
CA ALA A 156 -16.11 -0.49 0.48
C ALA A 156 -15.96 -0.11 -1.01
N SER A 157 -16.46 1.06 -1.43
CA SER A 157 -16.19 1.56 -2.78
C SER A 157 -14.79 2.13 -2.91
N VAL A 158 -14.17 2.64 -1.83
CA VAL A 158 -12.78 3.14 -1.82
C VAL A 158 -11.79 1.99 -1.63
N ALA A 159 -12.00 1.17 -0.61
CA ALA A 159 -11.19 -0.01 -0.37
C ALA A 159 -11.99 -1.10 0.36
N THR A 160 -11.76 -2.36 -0.01
CA THR A 160 -12.30 -3.53 0.67
C THR A 160 -11.27 -4.12 1.63
N VAL A 161 -11.73 -4.76 2.69
CA VAL A 161 -10.87 -5.55 3.61
C VAL A 161 -11.52 -6.90 3.85
N ASP A 162 -10.75 -7.98 3.81
CA ASP A 162 -11.22 -9.33 4.13
C ASP A 162 -11.02 -9.69 5.61
N GLY A 163 -11.48 -10.89 6.02
CA GLY A 163 -11.38 -11.35 7.41
C GLY A 163 -9.95 -11.56 7.92
N ALA A 164 -8.96 -11.64 7.03
CA ALA A 164 -7.54 -11.77 7.38
C ALA A 164 -6.82 -10.41 7.40
N GLY A 165 -7.52 -9.29 7.14
CA GLY A 165 -6.92 -7.97 7.07
C GLY A 165 -6.14 -7.74 5.77
N ASN A 166 -6.50 -8.43 4.68
CA ASN A 166 -6.02 -8.09 3.35
C ASN A 166 -6.90 -6.99 2.75
N ILE A 167 -6.28 -5.95 2.22
CA ILE A 167 -6.93 -4.76 1.68
C ILE A 167 -6.79 -4.75 0.16
N GLY A 168 -7.90 -4.44 -0.52
CA GLY A 168 -7.96 -4.14 -1.95
C GLY A 168 -8.40 -2.70 -2.15
N ILE A 169 -7.55 -1.89 -2.77
CA ILE A 169 -7.81 -0.48 -3.12
C ILE A 169 -8.57 -0.43 -4.45
N LEU A 170 -9.65 0.35 -4.52
CA LEU A 170 -10.57 0.34 -5.66
C LEU A 170 -10.70 1.70 -6.36
N ARG A 171 -10.58 2.83 -5.65
CA ARG A 171 -10.61 4.20 -6.22
C ARG A 171 -9.92 5.23 -5.31
N ASN A 172 -9.69 6.41 -5.86
CA ASN A 172 -9.29 7.59 -5.09
C ASN A 172 -10.38 7.95 -4.07
N GLY A 173 -9.95 8.37 -2.89
CA GLY A 173 -10.82 8.74 -1.77
C GLY A 173 -10.23 8.35 -0.43
N SER A 174 -11.00 8.55 0.63
CA SER A 174 -10.62 8.15 1.98
C SER A 174 -11.66 7.21 2.58
N THR A 175 -11.20 6.22 3.33
CA THR A 175 -12.04 5.30 4.09
C THR A 175 -11.40 4.97 5.43
N THR A 176 -12.17 4.41 6.37
CA THR A 176 -11.68 3.95 7.66
C THR A 176 -11.74 2.43 7.68
N ILE A 177 -10.60 1.81 7.97
CA ILE A 177 -10.53 0.36 8.18
C ILE A 177 -10.57 0.10 9.68
N THR A 178 -11.57 -0.66 10.11
CA THR A 178 -11.81 -1.03 11.51
C THR A 178 -11.52 -2.52 11.68
N ALA A 179 -10.76 -2.87 12.71
CA ALA A 179 -10.59 -4.24 13.17
C ALA A 179 -11.32 -4.44 14.51
N THR A 180 -12.03 -5.55 14.66
CA THR A 180 -12.70 -5.94 15.90
C THR A 180 -11.87 -7.01 16.59
N LEU A 181 -11.56 -6.83 17.87
CA LEU A 181 -10.83 -7.79 18.69
C LEU A 181 -11.78 -8.80 19.35
N ALA A 182 -11.25 -9.93 19.82
CA ALA A 182 -12.04 -10.94 20.54
C ALA A 182 -12.74 -10.42 21.81
N SER A 183 -12.18 -9.37 22.44
CA SER A 183 -12.79 -8.64 23.56
C SER A 183 -14.03 -7.83 23.18
N GLY A 184 -14.32 -7.67 21.88
CA GLY A 184 -15.37 -6.79 21.35
C GLY A 184 -14.93 -5.34 21.16
N SER A 185 -13.73 -4.95 21.62
CA SER A 185 -13.17 -3.62 21.35
C SER A 185 -12.74 -3.49 19.88
N THR A 186 -12.61 -2.26 19.40
CA THR A 186 -12.19 -1.98 18.02
C THR A 186 -10.96 -1.10 17.97
N GLU A 187 -10.16 -1.30 16.93
CA GLU A 187 -9.05 -0.44 16.54
C GLU A 187 -9.33 0.01 15.09
N GLN A 188 -8.87 1.19 14.69
CA GLN A 188 -9.15 1.71 13.36
C GLN A 188 -8.06 2.65 12.84
N TYR A 189 -7.87 2.67 11.52
CA TYR A 189 -7.05 3.69 10.85
C TYR A 189 -7.76 4.31 9.66
N GLN A 190 -7.39 5.54 9.34
CA GLN A 190 -7.79 6.19 8.10
C GLN A 190 -6.87 5.75 6.96
N LEU A 191 -7.47 5.29 5.86
CA LEU A 191 -6.81 5.01 4.59
C LEU A 191 -7.17 6.11 3.59
N THR A 192 -6.17 6.79 3.04
CA THR A 192 -6.36 7.78 1.97
C THR A 192 -5.64 7.30 0.72
N VAL A 193 -6.36 7.32 -0.42
CA VAL A 193 -5.88 6.86 -1.72
C VAL A 193 -5.95 8.00 -2.72
N THR A 194 -4.85 8.27 -3.40
CA THR A 194 -4.72 9.28 -4.44
C THR A 194 -3.97 8.74 -5.66
N GLY A 195 -4.00 9.48 -6.76
CA GLY A 195 -3.15 9.22 -7.93
C GLY A 195 -3.57 8.05 -8.84
N LEU A 196 -4.70 7.39 -8.58
CA LEU A 196 -5.30 6.46 -9.55
C LEU A 196 -5.86 7.26 -10.73
N VAL A 197 -5.73 6.71 -11.95
CA VAL A 197 -6.26 7.32 -13.17
C VAL A 197 -7.68 6.80 -13.36
N GLY A 198 -8.69 7.62 -13.09
CA GLY A 198 -10.09 7.20 -13.26
C GLY A 198 -10.64 7.57 -14.63
N LEU A 199 -11.18 6.61 -15.37
CA LEU A 199 -11.93 6.86 -16.60
C LEU A 199 -13.41 6.63 -16.35
N GLU A 200 -14.22 7.66 -16.57
CA GLU A 200 -15.66 7.59 -16.43
C GLU A 200 -16.37 7.81 -17.77
N ILE A 201 -17.34 6.96 -18.09
CA ILE A 201 -18.26 7.21 -19.20
C ILE A 201 -19.31 8.23 -18.77
N LEU A 202 -19.29 9.38 -19.44
CA LEU A 202 -20.12 10.54 -19.12
C LEU A 202 -21.37 10.63 -19.99
N ALA A 203 -21.32 10.11 -21.22
CA ALA A 203 -22.47 10.02 -22.11
C ALA A 203 -22.33 8.83 -23.07
N ALA A 204 -23.44 8.12 -23.32
CA ALA A 204 -23.48 6.96 -24.21
C ALA A 204 -23.27 7.32 -25.68
N SER A 205 -23.57 8.56 -26.08
CA SER A 205 -23.40 9.05 -27.44
C SER A 205 -23.33 10.57 -27.45
N SER A 206 -22.28 11.14 -28.04
CA SER A 206 -22.11 12.57 -28.19
C SER A 206 -21.22 12.90 -29.38
N THR A 207 -21.33 14.14 -29.87
CA THR A 207 -20.27 14.72 -30.69
C THR A 207 -19.02 14.95 -29.86
N ARG A 208 -17.86 15.06 -30.53
CA ARG A 208 -16.57 15.33 -29.87
C ARG A 208 -16.59 16.68 -29.14
N SER A 209 -17.13 17.72 -29.78
CA SER A 209 -17.28 19.06 -29.20
C SER A 209 -18.15 19.07 -27.93
N SER A 210 -19.21 18.26 -27.89
CA SER A 210 -20.06 18.12 -26.70
C SER A 210 -19.38 17.32 -25.59
N ALA A 211 -18.64 16.25 -25.93
CA ALA A 211 -17.85 15.48 -24.96
C ALA A 211 -16.80 16.34 -24.26
N GLU A 212 -16.08 17.17 -25.03
CA GLU A 212 -15.05 18.07 -24.51
C GLU A 212 -15.63 19.13 -23.57
N LYS A 213 -16.77 19.73 -23.95
CA LYS A 213 -17.50 20.66 -23.08
C LYS A 213 -17.94 19.99 -21.78
N LEU A 214 -18.45 18.75 -21.86
CA LEU A 214 -18.89 17.99 -20.68
C LEU A 214 -17.72 17.68 -19.75
N CYS A 215 -16.59 17.19 -20.27
CA CYS A 215 -15.38 16.97 -19.48
C CYS A 215 -14.94 18.25 -18.76
N LYS A 216 -14.83 19.36 -19.50
CA LYS A 216 -14.46 20.66 -18.93
C LYS A 216 -15.42 21.12 -17.84
N SER A 217 -16.73 20.93 -18.03
CA SER A 217 -17.74 21.31 -17.03
C SER A 217 -17.63 20.53 -15.71
N LEU A 218 -17.07 19.31 -15.77
CA LEU A 218 -16.84 18.43 -14.62
C LEU A 218 -15.42 18.54 -14.07
N GLY A 219 -14.57 19.43 -14.61
CA GLY A 219 -13.15 19.53 -14.24
C GLY A 219 -12.31 18.33 -14.69
N MET A 220 -12.81 17.53 -15.62
CA MET A 220 -12.13 16.37 -16.18
C MET A 220 -11.44 16.74 -17.50
N ARG A 221 -10.46 15.94 -17.90
CA ARG A 221 -9.84 16.04 -19.23
C ARG A 221 -10.33 14.92 -20.14
N MET A 222 -10.26 15.14 -21.45
CA MET A 222 -10.46 14.05 -22.43
C MET A 222 -9.36 12.98 -22.24
N PRO A 223 -9.65 11.68 -22.48
CA PRO A 223 -8.66 10.63 -22.47
C PRO A 223 -7.59 10.82 -23.54
N SER A 224 -6.32 10.65 -23.17
CA SER A 224 -5.20 10.61 -24.12
C SER A 224 -5.07 9.23 -24.74
N LYS A 225 -4.27 9.12 -25.82
CA LYS A 225 -3.87 7.80 -26.35
C LYS A 225 -3.27 6.91 -25.26
N SER A 226 -2.47 7.49 -24.37
CA SER A 226 -1.80 6.75 -23.29
C SER A 226 -2.79 6.22 -22.26
N ASP A 227 -3.86 6.95 -21.97
CA ASP A 227 -4.93 6.47 -21.08
C ASP A 227 -5.64 5.29 -21.75
N PHE A 228 -5.99 5.38 -23.03
CA PHE A 228 -6.62 4.27 -23.74
C PHE A 228 -5.76 3.00 -23.74
N ILE A 229 -4.44 3.13 -23.95
CA ILE A 229 -3.51 1.99 -23.85
C ILE A 229 -3.54 1.39 -22.44
N LEU A 230 -3.52 2.23 -21.41
CA LEU A 230 -3.57 1.80 -20.02
C LEU A 230 -4.84 0.99 -19.71
N PHE A 231 -6.01 1.53 -20.07
CA PHE A 231 -7.30 0.85 -19.84
C PHE A 231 -7.46 -0.42 -20.68
N LYS A 232 -7.00 -0.41 -21.94
CA LYS A 232 -6.96 -1.61 -22.78
C LYS A 232 -6.12 -2.72 -22.13
N ASN A 233 -4.95 -2.39 -21.60
CA ASN A 233 -4.05 -3.39 -21.03
C ASN A 233 -4.59 -4.02 -19.74
N VAL A 234 -5.34 -3.26 -18.94
CA VAL A 234 -5.84 -3.73 -17.63
C VAL A 234 -7.23 -4.36 -17.72
N TYR A 235 -8.14 -3.80 -18.54
CA TYR A 235 -9.52 -4.28 -18.63
C TYR A 235 -9.79 -5.12 -19.86
N GLY A 236 -9.05 -4.90 -20.96
CA GLY A 236 -9.17 -5.68 -22.20
C GLY A 236 -10.61 -5.85 -22.68
N ASP A 237 -10.99 -7.11 -22.87
CA ASP A 237 -12.31 -7.55 -23.35
C ASP A 237 -13.47 -7.21 -22.39
N GLN A 238 -13.19 -6.95 -21.11
CA GLN A 238 -14.23 -6.60 -20.12
C GLN A 238 -14.95 -5.30 -20.48
N LEU A 239 -14.26 -4.36 -21.14
CA LEU A 239 -14.87 -3.09 -21.53
C LEU A 239 -16.00 -3.31 -22.54
N GLY A 240 -15.81 -4.19 -23.53
CA GLY A 240 -16.86 -4.57 -24.48
C GLY A 240 -18.06 -5.26 -23.84
N GLN A 241 -17.87 -5.94 -22.70
CA GLN A 241 -18.99 -6.55 -21.95
C GLN A 241 -19.86 -5.51 -21.22
N TRP A 242 -19.31 -4.33 -20.92
CA TRP A 242 -20.01 -3.29 -20.16
C TRP A 242 -20.46 -2.11 -21.00
N LEU A 243 -19.86 -1.92 -22.18
CA LEU A 243 -20.07 -0.76 -23.03
C LEU A 243 -20.70 -1.15 -24.37
N PRO A 244 -21.45 -0.23 -25.01
CA PRO A 244 -21.97 -0.47 -26.35
C PRO A 244 -20.85 -0.64 -27.38
N ASP A 245 -21.21 -1.21 -28.53
CA ASP A 245 -20.36 -1.35 -29.72
C ASP A 245 -20.19 0.01 -30.42
N LEU A 246 -19.57 0.94 -29.71
CA LEU A 246 -19.33 2.32 -30.14
C LEU A 246 -18.01 2.80 -29.54
N ALA A 247 -17.14 3.41 -30.35
CA ALA A 247 -15.87 3.90 -29.82
C ALA A 247 -16.06 5.07 -28.83
N ILE A 248 -15.01 5.37 -28.07
CA ILE A 248 -14.95 6.42 -27.06
C ILE A 248 -14.10 7.57 -27.60
N TRP A 249 -14.56 8.81 -27.44
CA TRP A 249 -13.77 10.00 -27.79
C TRP A 249 -12.56 10.20 -26.88
N GLY A 250 -11.42 10.51 -27.48
CA GLY A 250 -10.21 10.98 -26.81
C GLY A 250 -9.78 12.38 -27.25
N GLU A 251 -8.56 12.76 -26.88
CA GLU A 251 -7.94 14.05 -27.19
C GLU A 251 -7.76 14.29 -28.71
N THR A 252 -7.61 15.56 -29.08
CA THR A 252 -7.31 15.97 -30.47
C THR A 252 -5.92 15.50 -30.89
N ILE A 253 -5.79 15.06 -32.14
CA ILE A 253 -4.50 14.82 -32.78
C ILE A 253 -4.09 16.05 -33.60
N GLY A 254 -5.05 16.67 -34.29
CA GLY A 254 -4.89 17.82 -35.19
C GLY A 254 -5.78 17.67 -36.43
N ALA A 255 -5.94 18.72 -37.23
CA ALA A 255 -6.65 18.68 -38.54
C ALA A 255 -8.00 17.92 -38.50
N ASP A 256 -8.90 18.29 -37.57
CA ASP A 256 -10.20 17.65 -37.37
C ASP A 256 -10.13 16.14 -37.15
N SER A 257 -9.14 15.69 -36.38
CA SER A 257 -9.02 14.30 -35.93
C SER A 257 -8.78 14.17 -34.43
N ALA A 258 -9.26 13.06 -33.87
CA ALA A 258 -9.15 12.73 -32.46
C ALA A 258 -8.76 11.26 -32.29
N TRP A 259 -8.10 10.95 -31.17
CA TRP A 259 -7.95 9.55 -30.76
C TRP A 259 -9.32 8.99 -30.43
N THR A 260 -9.54 7.73 -30.78
CA THR A 260 -10.70 6.95 -30.35
C THR A 260 -10.24 5.60 -29.83
N PHE A 261 -11.04 5.03 -28.94
CA PHE A 261 -10.85 3.68 -28.43
C PHE A 261 -12.14 2.88 -28.53
N HIS A 262 -12.09 1.76 -29.25
CA HIS A 262 -13.23 0.90 -29.44
C HIS A 262 -13.23 -0.25 -28.40
N PRO A 263 -14.20 -0.28 -27.46
CA PRO A 263 -14.14 -1.21 -26.31
C PRO A 263 -14.34 -2.68 -26.68
N HIS A 264 -15.06 -2.98 -27.77
CA HIS A 264 -15.25 -4.35 -28.28
C HIS A 264 -14.05 -4.90 -29.04
N THR A 265 -13.48 -4.12 -29.95
CA THR A 265 -12.38 -4.56 -30.83
C THR A 265 -10.99 -4.27 -30.24
N GLY A 266 -10.90 -3.44 -29.21
CA GLY A 266 -9.64 -3.01 -28.61
C GLY A 266 -8.82 -2.06 -29.50
N VAL A 267 -9.39 -1.55 -30.59
CA VAL A 267 -8.70 -0.68 -31.55
C VAL A 267 -8.55 0.72 -30.98
N ILE A 268 -7.34 1.27 -31.04
CA ILE A 268 -7.03 2.66 -30.69
C ILE A 268 -6.49 3.33 -31.96
N THR A 269 -7.22 4.29 -32.50
CA THR A 269 -6.86 4.92 -33.79
C THR A 269 -7.27 6.39 -33.83
N GLY A 270 -6.64 7.15 -34.72
CA GLY A 270 -7.08 8.49 -35.07
C GLY A 270 -8.25 8.41 -36.03
N GLU A 271 -9.35 9.10 -35.72
CA GLU A 271 -10.53 9.19 -36.57
C GLU A 271 -10.92 10.63 -36.81
N SER A 272 -11.69 10.87 -37.88
CA SER A 272 -12.24 12.20 -38.14
C SER A 272 -13.16 12.63 -36.99
N SER A 273 -12.93 13.83 -36.49
CA SER A 273 -13.71 14.49 -35.46
C SER A 273 -14.60 15.60 -36.03
N LYS A 274 -14.99 15.50 -37.31
CA LYS A 274 -15.96 16.41 -37.94
C LYS A 274 -17.27 16.38 -37.17
N ASP A 275 -17.94 17.54 -37.11
CA ASP A 275 -19.21 17.66 -36.43
C ASP A 275 -20.26 16.70 -37.02
N GLY A 276 -21.03 16.05 -36.13
CA GLY A 276 -22.04 15.05 -36.47
C GLY A 276 -21.61 13.59 -36.26
N VAL A 277 -20.30 13.32 -36.12
CA VAL A 277 -19.83 11.98 -35.74
C VAL A 277 -20.13 11.72 -34.26
N LEU A 278 -20.80 10.61 -33.97
CA LEU A 278 -21.19 10.22 -32.61
C LEU A 278 -20.28 9.10 -32.08
N ARG A 279 -19.82 9.26 -30.84
CA ARG A 279 -19.06 8.28 -30.05
C ARG A 279 -19.46 8.44 -28.58
N GLN A 280 -19.03 7.52 -27.72
CA GLN A 280 -19.18 7.69 -26.28
C GLN A 280 -18.32 8.86 -25.78
N ALA A 281 -18.82 9.63 -24.81
CA ALA A 281 -18.03 10.62 -24.08
C ALA A 281 -17.45 9.98 -22.82
N ALA A 282 -16.15 10.14 -22.61
CA ALA A 282 -15.49 9.75 -21.38
C ALA A 282 -14.59 10.87 -20.87
N GLY A 283 -14.41 10.94 -19.56
CA GLY A 283 -13.50 11.87 -18.90
C GLY A 283 -12.48 11.14 -18.03
N ILE A 284 -11.31 11.75 -17.87
CA ILE A 284 -10.28 11.31 -16.91
C ILE A 284 -10.23 12.25 -15.71
N ASN A 285 -10.18 11.68 -14.51
CA ASN A 285 -9.86 12.36 -13.24
C ASN A 285 -8.50 11.95 -12.68
#